data_AF-A0A0M4S0G7-F1
#
_entry.id   AF-A0A0M4S0G7-F1
#
_cell.length_a   1.000
_cell.length_b   1.000
_cell.length_c   1.000
_cell.angle_alpha   90.00
_cell.angle_beta   90.00
_cell.angle_gamma   90.00
#
_symmetry.space_group_name_H-M   'P 1'
#
loop_
_entity.id
_entity.type
_entity.pdbx_description
1 polymer ?
#
loop_
_entity_poly.entity_id
_entity_poly.type
_entity_poly.pdbx_seq_one_letter_code
_entity_poly.pdbx_strand_id
1 'polypeptide(L)'
;MLIELDDGYSFGLGLFETILLYKGKPVFLDGHLARINKSIVDLGLNIDKLEKDEVFQYLNNNKNTFEYEVLKIVLSEKNRLFLKREYTYTEKDYQKGFSLNISKVRRNESSIFTFHKTLNYGDNILEKRKSKKLGYDEPIFLNSKNQITEGATSNIFVVVGDKIYTPKLSCGLLNGIVRQYIISNYDVIESEIDLEFLNNADEIFLTNSLFGIMPVNNLEKKVFKSQKISKEILNKYRRDYEKNSCYRF
;
A
#
# COMPACT_ATOMS: atom_id res chain seq x y z
N MET A 1 -22.10 7.35 -13.41
CA MET A 1 -20.91 6.72 -14.01
C MET A 1 -21.37 5.39 -14.59
N LEU A 2 -21.22 5.22 -15.90
CA LEU A 2 -21.52 3.96 -16.58
C LEU A 2 -20.23 3.14 -16.62
N ILE A 3 -20.32 1.83 -16.41
CA ILE A 3 -19.21 0.89 -16.57
C ILE A 3 -19.55 0.02 -17.77
N GLU A 4 -18.63 -0.06 -18.73
CA GLU A 4 -18.74 -0.93 -19.88
C GLU A 4 -18.12 -2.30 -19.56
N LEU A 5 -18.76 -3.38 -19.99
CA LEU A 5 -18.22 -4.72 -19.72
C LEU A 5 -17.00 -4.99 -20.63
N ASP A 6 -15.91 -5.40 -19.99
CA ASP A 6 -14.64 -5.81 -20.57
C ASP A 6 -13.94 -6.84 -19.66
N ASP A 7 -12.77 -7.32 -20.07
CA ASP A 7 -12.01 -8.32 -19.32
C ASP A 7 -11.56 -7.83 -17.93
N GLY A 8 -11.50 -6.51 -17.70
CA GLY A 8 -11.23 -5.95 -16.39
C GLY A 8 -12.32 -6.29 -15.38
N TYR A 9 -13.58 -6.14 -15.77
CA TYR A 9 -14.73 -6.44 -14.91
C TYR A 9 -15.19 -7.90 -15.00
N SER A 10 -14.93 -8.59 -16.11
CA SER A 10 -15.26 -10.01 -16.28
C SER A 10 -14.23 -10.94 -15.66
N PHE A 11 -12.93 -10.61 -15.73
CA PHE A 11 -11.83 -11.51 -15.37
C PHE A 11 -10.76 -10.87 -14.47
N GLY A 12 -10.93 -9.61 -14.06
CA GLY A 12 -9.97 -8.91 -13.21
C GLY A 12 -8.74 -8.37 -13.95
N LEU A 13 -8.74 -8.35 -15.30
CA LEU A 13 -7.67 -7.80 -16.14
C LEU A 13 -7.70 -6.26 -16.21
N GLY A 14 -7.73 -5.64 -15.03
CA GLY A 14 -7.68 -4.19 -14.86
C GLY A 14 -6.73 -3.82 -13.74
N LEU A 15 -6.46 -2.52 -13.62
CA LEU A 15 -5.53 -1.93 -12.67
C LEU A 15 -6.23 -0.90 -11.80
N PHE A 16 -5.67 -0.65 -10.62
CA PHE A 16 -6.13 0.48 -9.82
C PHE A 16 -5.01 1.14 -9.03
N GLU A 17 -5.20 2.42 -8.76
CA GLU A 17 -4.37 3.19 -7.85
C GLU A 17 -5.22 3.83 -6.76
N THR A 18 -4.62 4.00 -5.59
CA THR A 18 -5.25 4.69 -4.46
C THR A 18 -4.25 5.68 -3.87
N ILE A 19 -4.56 6.96 -3.99
CA ILE A 19 -3.64 8.08 -3.81
C ILE A 19 -4.20 8.99 -2.71
N LEU A 20 -3.35 9.39 -1.77
CA LEU A 20 -3.69 10.41 -0.79
C LEU A 20 -3.70 11.78 -1.47
N LEU A 21 -4.76 12.54 -1.25
CA LEU A 21 -4.82 13.96 -1.58
C LEU A 21 -4.56 14.76 -0.31
N TYR A 22 -3.55 15.62 -0.32
CA TYR A 22 -3.32 16.62 0.72
C TYR A 22 -3.59 18.01 0.15
N LYS A 23 -4.59 18.71 0.69
CA LYS A 23 -5.06 20.02 0.20
C LYS A 23 -5.31 20.02 -1.32
N GLY A 24 -5.86 18.92 -1.82
CA GLY A 24 -6.25 18.71 -3.22
C GLY A 24 -5.11 18.27 -4.13
N LYS A 25 -3.88 18.15 -3.59
CA LYS A 25 -2.70 17.73 -4.35
C LYS A 25 -2.44 16.24 -4.14
N PRO A 26 -2.25 15.46 -5.21
CA PRO A 26 -1.94 14.04 -5.10
C PRO A 26 -0.51 13.82 -4.62
N VAL A 27 -0.36 13.12 -3.50
CA VAL A 27 0.93 12.78 -2.89
C VAL A 27 1.62 11.69 -3.70
N PHE A 28 2.89 11.89 -4.07
CA PHE A 28 3.70 10.98 -4.91
C PHE A 28 3.07 10.55 -6.24
N LEU A 29 2.34 11.45 -6.92
CA LEU A 29 1.64 11.14 -8.17
C LEU A 29 2.53 10.47 -9.23
N ASP A 30 3.75 10.98 -9.44
CA ASP A 30 4.66 10.46 -10.48
C ASP A 30 5.00 8.97 -10.24
N GLY A 31 5.14 8.56 -8.98
CA GLY A 31 5.35 7.14 -8.62
C GLY A 31 4.13 6.26 -8.89
N HIS A 32 2.93 6.77 -8.58
CA HIS A 32 1.68 6.08 -8.90
C HIS A 32 1.48 5.91 -10.42
N LEU A 33 1.74 6.96 -11.20
CA LEU A 33 1.69 6.93 -12.67
C LEU A 33 2.71 5.95 -13.25
N ALA A 34 3.95 5.99 -12.75
CA ALA A 34 5.00 5.05 -13.18
C ALA A 34 4.59 3.60 -12.92
N ARG A 35 4.04 3.29 -11.74
CA ARG A 35 3.65 1.93 -11.38
C ARG A 35 2.48 1.41 -12.21
N ILE A 36 1.41 2.19 -12.38
CA ILE A 36 0.24 1.74 -13.14
C ILE A 36 0.58 1.58 -14.62
N ASN A 37 1.32 2.52 -15.21
CA ASN A 37 1.73 2.45 -16.61
C ASN A 37 2.75 1.33 -16.87
N LYS A 38 3.66 1.06 -15.92
CA LYS A 38 4.51 -0.12 -15.98
C LYS A 38 3.68 -1.41 -15.95
N SER A 39 2.63 -1.47 -15.13
CA SER A 39 1.76 -2.65 -15.05
C SER A 39 0.94 -2.88 -16.32
N ILE A 40 0.56 -1.82 -17.04
CA ILE A 40 -0.07 -1.93 -18.38
C ILE A 40 0.88 -2.68 -19.33
N VAL A 41 2.14 -2.25 -19.39
CA VAL A 41 3.15 -2.83 -20.29
C VAL A 41 3.52 -4.26 -19.87
N ASP A 42 3.85 -4.48 -18.60
CA ASP A 42 4.32 -5.78 -18.10
C ASP A 42 3.26 -6.89 -18.25
N LEU A 43 1.97 -6.53 -18.16
CA LEU A 43 0.85 -7.47 -18.30
C LEU A 43 0.28 -7.54 -19.72
N GLY A 44 0.77 -6.72 -20.65
CA GLY A 44 0.27 -6.69 -22.03
C GLY A 44 -1.21 -6.29 -22.14
N LEU A 45 -1.69 -5.40 -21.26
CA LEU A 45 -3.09 -4.97 -21.26
C LEU A 45 -3.35 -3.95 -22.36
N ASN A 46 -4.49 -4.07 -23.04
CA ASN A 46 -4.97 -3.08 -24.02
C ASN A 46 -5.58 -1.86 -23.30
N ILE A 47 -4.75 -1.10 -22.59
CA ILE A 47 -5.15 0.08 -21.82
C ILE A 47 -4.23 1.23 -22.21
N ASP A 48 -4.79 2.36 -22.61
CA ASP A 48 -3.99 3.55 -22.88
C ASP A 48 -3.27 4.03 -21.61
N LYS A 49 -2.05 4.55 -21.79
CA LYS A 49 -1.24 5.14 -20.73
C LYS A 49 -2.03 6.21 -19.97
N LEU A 50 -2.01 6.17 -18.64
CA LEU A 50 -2.55 7.23 -17.79
C LEU A 50 -1.57 8.39 -17.74
N GLU A 51 -2.04 9.56 -18.19
CA GLU A 51 -1.26 10.78 -18.21
C GLU A 51 -1.53 11.67 -16.99
N LYS A 52 -0.51 12.44 -16.62
CA LYS A 52 -0.55 13.35 -15.47
C LYS A 52 -1.62 14.44 -15.63
N ASP A 53 -1.77 14.97 -16.84
CA ASP A 53 -2.71 16.04 -17.15
C ASP A 53 -4.16 15.58 -16.99
N GLU A 54 -4.45 14.32 -17.29
CA GLU A 54 -5.78 13.73 -17.11
C GLU A 54 -6.18 13.70 -15.62
N VAL A 55 -5.24 13.32 -14.74
CA VAL A 55 -5.45 13.35 -13.28
C VAL A 55 -5.73 14.77 -12.81
N PHE A 56 -4.96 15.75 -13.27
CA PHE A 56 -5.18 17.14 -12.88
C PHE A 56 -6.46 17.74 -13.46
N GLN A 57 -6.83 17.39 -14.69
CA GLN A 57 -8.10 17.79 -15.28
C GLN A 57 -9.27 17.30 -14.41
N TYR A 58 -9.24 16.04 -13.98
CA TYR A 58 -10.24 15.51 -13.06
C TYR A 58 -10.25 16.27 -11.72
N LEU A 59 -9.09 16.48 -11.09
CA LEU A 59 -8.99 17.16 -9.79
C LEU A 59 -9.42 18.64 -9.85
N ASN A 60 -9.14 19.34 -10.95
CA ASN A 60 -9.57 20.72 -11.17
C ASN A 60 -11.10 20.83 -11.30
N ASN A 61 -11.72 19.85 -11.96
CA ASN A 61 -13.18 19.78 -12.10
C ASN A 61 -13.89 19.25 -10.84
N ASN A 62 -13.15 18.58 -9.95
CA ASN A 62 -13.67 17.97 -8.73
C ASN A 62 -12.88 18.48 -7.51
N LYS A 63 -13.12 19.76 -7.17
CA LYS A 63 -12.44 20.45 -6.08
C LYS A 63 -12.48 19.66 -4.78
N ASN A 64 -11.40 19.77 -4.01
CA ASN A 64 -11.27 19.15 -2.71
C ASN A 64 -12.10 19.88 -1.65
N THR A 65 -12.77 19.11 -0.80
CA THR A 65 -13.60 19.61 0.29
C THR A 65 -12.85 19.61 1.62
N PHE A 66 -11.97 18.64 1.85
CA PHE A 66 -11.31 18.40 3.13
C PHE A 66 -9.80 18.57 3.04
N GLU A 67 -9.10 18.69 4.18
CA GLU A 67 -7.62 18.74 4.11
C GLU A 67 -7.05 17.45 3.52
N TYR A 68 -7.64 16.31 3.90
CA TYR A 68 -7.27 14.99 3.41
C TYR A 68 -8.43 14.31 2.70
N GLU A 69 -8.18 13.82 1.49
CA GLU A 69 -9.09 13.00 0.71
C GLU A 69 -8.35 11.84 0.06
N VAL A 70 -9.09 10.92 -0.55
CA VAL A 70 -8.52 9.80 -1.29
C VAL A 70 -9.00 9.85 -2.73
N LEU A 71 -8.07 9.85 -3.67
CA LEU A 71 -8.33 9.61 -5.08
C LEU A 71 -8.09 8.13 -5.39
N LYS A 72 -9.10 7.45 -5.93
CA LYS A 72 -8.96 6.12 -6.53
C LYS A 72 -9.07 6.25 -8.04
N ILE A 73 -8.11 5.65 -8.75
CA ILE A 73 -8.12 5.53 -10.21
C ILE A 73 -8.32 4.05 -10.54
N VAL A 74 -9.21 3.73 -11.46
CA VAL A 74 -9.44 2.35 -11.93
C VAL A 74 -9.40 2.35 -13.45
N LEU A 75 -8.58 1.47 -14.01
CA LEU A 75 -8.40 1.32 -15.45
C LEU A 75 -8.69 -0.12 -15.86
N SER A 76 -9.44 -0.28 -16.94
CA SER A 76 -9.53 -1.48 -17.76
C SER A 76 -9.66 -1.05 -19.23
N GLU A 77 -9.73 -2.00 -20.16
CA GLU A 77 -9.72 -1.71 -21.61
C GLU A 77 -10.73 -0.63 -22.01
N LYS A 78 -11.97 -0.70 -21.49
CA LYS A 78 -13.06 0.21 -21.85
C LYS A 78 -13.42 1.19 -20.73
N ASN A 79 -12.73 1.14 -19.59
CA ASN A 79 -13.13 1.91 -18.41
C ASN A 79 -11.97 2.70 -17.82
N ARG A 80 -12.26 3.97 -17.52
CA ARG A 80 -11.30 4.92 -16.96
C ARG A 80 -11.98 5.78 -15.92
N LEU A 81 -11.88 5.34 -14.67
CA LEU A 81 -12.67 5.86 -13.57
C LEU A 81 -11.81 6.59 -12.55
N PHE A 82 -12.27 7.76 -12.14
CA PHE A 82 -11.69 8.56 -11.08
C PHE A 82 -12.73 8.76 -9.99
N LEU A 83 -12.40 8.37 -8.77
CA LEU A 83 -13.32 8.37 -7.64
C LEU A 83 -12.67 9.02 -6.44
N LYS A 84 -13.36 10.01 -5.86
CA LYS A 84 -12.96 10.62 -4.59
C LYS A 84 -13.77 10.05 -3.44
N ARG A 85 -13.12 9.92 -2.29
CA ARG A 85 -13.79 9.58 -1.02
C ARG A 85 -13.06 10.23 0.15
N GLU A 86 -13.75 10.28 1.28
CA GLU A 86 -13.19 10.77 2.53
C GLU A 86 -12.01 9.91 3.01
N TYR A 87 -11.02 10.59 3.59
CA TYR A 87 -9.94 9.98 4.34
C TYR A 87 -10.42 9.60 5.75
N THR A 88 -10.15 8.36 6.18
CA THR A 88 -10.78 7.79 7.38
C THR A 88 -9.83 7.51 8.54
N TYR A 89 -8.53 7.70 8.38
CA TYR A 89 -7.57 7.47 9.47
C TYR A 89 -7.40 8.73 10.30
N THR A 90 -7.23 8.56 11.61
CA THR A 90 -7.16 9.64 12.60
C THR A 90 -5.90 9.50 13.44
N GLU A 91 -5.49 10.56 14.14
CA GLU A 91 -4.36 10.50 15.08
C GLU A 91 -4.54 9.43 16.16
N LYS A 92 -5.78 9.11 16.55
CA LYS A 92 -6.06 8.02 17.49
C LYS A 92 -5.61 6.66 16.96
N ASP A 93 -5.72 6.43 15.65
CA ASP A 93 -5.26 5.18 15.02
C ASP A 93 -3.74 5.06 15.11
N TYR A 94 -3.00 6.15 14.86
CA TYR A 94 -1.53 6.17 14.97
C TYR A 94 -1.05 6.06 16.41
N GLN A 95 -1.78 6.63 17.38
CA GLN A 95 -1.48 6.50 18.80
C GLN A 95 -1.73 5.07 19.31
N LYS A 96 -2.84 4.44 18.86
CA LYS A 96 -3.18 3.05 19.19
C LYS A 96 -2.21 2.07 18.51
N GLY A 97 -1.85 2.34 17.26
CA GLY A 97 -1.18 1.39 16.37
C GLY A 97 -2.10 0.25 15.91
N PHE A 98 -1.71 -0.41 14.82
CA PHE A 98 -2.47 -1.56 14.30
C PHE A 98 -2.21 -2.84 15.10
N SER A 99 -3.25 -3.67 15.16
CA SER A 99 -3.21 -5.04 15.65
C SER A 99 -3.15 -5.99 14.45
N LEU A 100 -2.20 -6.93 14.43
CA LEU A 100 -1.98 -7.82 13.28
C LEU A 100 -2.31 -9.28 13.60
N ASN A 101 -2.64 -10.06 12.58
CA ASN A 101 -2.68 -11.52 12.65
C ASN A 101 -2.05 -12.15 11.41
N ILE A 102 -1.77 -13.45 11.47
CA ILE A 102 -1.26 -14.20 10.31
C ILE A 102 -2.42 -14.72 9.46
N SER A 103 -2.39 -14.44 8.16
CA SER A 103 -3.32 -15.05 7.21
C SER A 103 -2.99 -16.53 7.00
N LYS A 104 -4.05 -17.34 6.89
CA LYS A 104 -3.93 -18.74 6.46
C LYS A 104 -3.79 -18.87 4.94
N VAL A 105 -4.19 -17.85 4.19
CA VAL A 105 -4.02 -17.79 2.73
C VAL A 105 -2.55 -17.50 2.45
N ARG A 106 -1.97 -18.22 1.49
CA ARG A 106 -0.58 -18.00 1.05
C ARG A 106 -0.55 -17.19 -0.23
N ARG A 107 0.40 -16.24 -0.31
CA ARG A 107 0.71 -15.53 -1.54
C ARG A 107 1.44 -16.46 -2.49
N ASN A 108 1.04 -16.44 -3.75
CA ASN A 108 1.71 -17.15 -4.80
C ASN A 108 2.79 -16.24 -5.41
N GLU A 109 4.03 -16.38 -4.95
CA GLU A 109 5.17 -15.61 -5.45
C GLU A 109 5.53 -15.90 -6.92
N SER A 110 4.98 -16.96 -7.50
CA SER A 110 5.14 -17.27 -8.94
C SER A 110 4.10 -16.57 -9.83
N SER A 111 3.03 -16.01 -9.25
CA SER A 111 2.00 -15.32 -10.02
C SER A 111 2.45 -13.91 -10.38
N ILE A 112 2.44 -13.58 -11.67
CA ILE A 112 2.77 -12.22 -12.13
C ILE A 112 1.85 -11.17 -11.49
N PHE A 113 0.57 -11.49 -11.25
CA PHE A 113 -0.39 -10.58 -10.64
C PHE A 113 -0.03 -10.17 -9.22
N THR A 114 0.79 -10.94 -8.50
CA THR A 114 1.24 -10.60 -7.14
C THR A 114 2.10 -9.35 -7.11
N PHE A 115 2.76 -9.01 -8.21
CA PHE A 115 3.65 -7.84 -8.32
C PHE A 115 2.93 -6.59 -8.86
N HIS A 116 1.66 -6.71 -9.23
CA HIS A 116 0.86 -5.64 -9.85
C HIS A 116 -0.41 -5.33 -9.07
N LYS A 117 -0.80 -4.05 -9.06
CA LYS A 117 -2.00 -3.59 -8.35
C LYS A 117 -3.25 -3.75 -9.20
N THR A 118 -3.68 -5.00 -9.37
CA THR A 118 -4.76 -5.38 -10.29
C THR A 118 -6.13 -5.48 -9.63
N LEU A 119 -7.19 -5.65 -10.42
CA LEU A 119 -8.55 -5.91 -9.94
C LEU A 119 -8.72 -7.31 -9.32
N ASN A 120 -7.72 -8.19 -9.40
CA ASN A 120 -7.65 -9.48 -8.70
C ASN A 120 -7.34 -9.30 -7.20
N TYR A 121 -8.13 -8.47 -6.51
CA TYR A 121 -7.89 -8.05 -5.13
C TYR A 121 -8.80 -8.77 -4.12
N GLY A 122 -9.48 -9.85 -4.56
CA GLY A 122 -10.45 -10.62 -3.77
C GLY A 122 -9.86 -11.16 -2.48
N ASP A 123 -8.76 -11.90 -2.56
CA ASP A 123 -8.07 -12.49 -1.40
C ASP A 123 -7.68 -11.43 -0.37
N ASN A 124 -7.15 -10.29 -0.83
CA ASN A 124 -6.79 -9.15 0.02
C ASN A 124 -8.01 -8.64 0.80
N ILE A 125 -9.12 -8.37 0.12
CA ILE A 125 -10.32 -7.81 0.77
C ILE A 125 -10.99 -8.83 1.68
N LEU A 126 -11.07 -10.10 1.28
CA LEU A 126 -11.67 -11.16 2.09
C LEU A 126 -10.89 -11.42 3.37
N GLU A 127 -9.55 -11.56 3.29
CA GLU A 127 -8.72 -11.74 4.49
C GLU A 127 -8.71 -10.50 5.36
N LYS A 128 -8.69 -9.27 4.80
CA LYS A 128 -8.82 -8.04 5.60
C LYS A 128 -10.13 -7.99 6.38
N ARG A 129 -11.26 -8.34 5.73
CA ARG A 129 -12.57 -8.41 6.39
C ARG A 129 -12.61 -9.48 7.48
N LYS A 130 -12.00 -10.63 7.24
CA LYS A 130 -11.90 -11.73 8.21
C LYS A 130 -11.07 -11.34 9.43
N SER A 131 -9.89 -10.74 9.23
CA SER A 131 -9.06 -10.20 10.32
C SER A 131 -9.80 -9.16 11.14
N LYS A 132 -10.53 -8.25 10.48
CA LYS A 132 -11.37 -7.26 11.15
C LYS A 132 -12.42 -7.88 12.05
N LYS A 133 -13.09 -8.96 11.60
CA LYS A 133 -14.06 -9.70 12.42
C LYS A 133 -13.43 -10.37 13.64
N LEU A 134 -12.14 -10.67 13.59
CA LEU A 134 -11.36 -11.24 14.70
C LEU A 134 -10.72 -10.17 15.61
N GLY A 135 -10.96 -8.88 15.35
CA GLY A 135 -10.41 -7.78 16.14
C GLY A 135 -9.01 -7.30 15.70
N TYR A 136 -8.53 -7.74 14.53
CA TYR A 136 -7.27 -7.32 13.95
C TYR A 136 -7.46 -6.29 12.82
N ASP A 137 -6.55 -5.35 12.69
CA ASP A 137 -6.62 -4.25 11.73
C ASP A 137 -6.08 -4.66 10.34
N GLU A 138 -5.07 -5.54 10.30
CA GLU A 138 -4.44 -6.01 9.06
C GLU A 138 -3.92 -7.45 9.19
N PRO A 139 -4.25 -8.38 8.26
CA PRO A 139 -3.55 -9.66 8.15
C PRO A 139 -2.18 -9.49 7.52
N ILE A 140 -1.21 -10.31 7.92
CA ILE A 140 0.07 -10.50 7.23
C ILE A 140 0.04 -11.82 6.45
N PHE A 141 0.39 -11.75 5.17
CA PHE A 141 0.52 -12.90 4.31
C PHE A 141 1.93 -13.50 4.38
N LEU A 142 1.97 -14.81 4.17
CA LEU A 142 3.20 -15.55 3.90
C LEU A 142 3.13 -16.11 2.48
N ASN A 143 4.27 -16.36 1.85
CA ASN A 143 4.35 -17.07 0.58
C ASN A 143 4.37 -18.60 0.75
N SER A 144 4.53 -19.33 -0.35
CA SER A 144 4.56 -20.81 -0.33
C SER A 144 5.72 -21.39 0.50
N LYS A 145 6.79 -20.61 0.70
CA LYS A 145 8.00 -20.95 1.47
C LYS A 145 7.93 -20.53 2.93
N ASN A 146 6.75 -20.11 3.42
CA ASN A 146 6.53 -19.55 4.76
C ASN A 146 7.33 -18.27 5.07
N GLN A 147 7.76 -17.53 4.04
CA GLN A 147 8.37 -16.22 4.23
C GLN A 147 7.28 -15.13 4.26
N ILE A 148 7.47 -14.12 5.09
CA ILE A 148 6.63 -12.92 5.17
C ILE A 148 6.66 -12.18 3.83
N THR A 149 5.50 -11.70 3.38
CA THR A 149 5.39 -10.89 2.17
C THR A 149 4.93 -9.48 2.48
N GLU A 150 3.62 -9.30 2.71
CA GLU A 150 2.96 -8.01 2.88
C GLU A 150 1.63 -8.20 3.63
N GLY A 151 0.98 -7.09 3.99
CA GLY A 151 -0.39 -7.11 4.48
C GLY A 151 -1.43 -7.17 3.34
N ALA A 152 -2.72 -7.19 3.68
CA ALA A 152 -3.76 -7.14 2.64
C ALA A 152 -3.78 -5.81 1.86
N THR A 153 -3.41 -4.71 2.50
CA THR A 153 -3.43 -3.38 1.89
C THR A 153 -2.18 -2.55 2.21
N SER A 154 -1.09 -3.21 2.58
CA SER A 154 0.11 -2.56 3.10
C SER A 154 1.37 -3.40 2.85
N ASN A 155 2.54 -2.77 2.79
CA ASN A 155 3.82 -3.45 3.00
C ASN A 155 4.19 -3.46 4.49
N ILE A 156 5.15 -4.31 4.85
CA ILE A 156 5.62 -4.50 6.24
C ILE A 156 7.10 -4.18 6.35
N PHE A 157 7.46 -3.53 7.46
CA PHE A 157 8.82 -3.29 7.89
C PHE A 157 8.99 -3.76 9.33
N VAL A 158 10.18 -4.26 9.63
CA VAL A 158 10.54 -4.90 10.90
C VAL A 158 11.81 -4.24 11.43
N VAL A 159 11.82 -3.91 12.71
CA VAL A 159 12.97 -3.30 13.37
C VAL A 159 13.55 -4.30 14.37
N VAL A 160 14.87 -4.52 14.31
CA VAL A 160 15.64 -5.30 15.29
C VAL A 160 16.89 -4.50 15.66
N GLY A 161 16.97 -4.05 16.91
CA GLY A 161 17.91 -3.02 17.33
C GLY A 161 17.67 -1.72 16.55
N ASP A 162 18.72 -1.21 15.91
CA ASP A 162 18.66 0.02 15.10
C ASP A 162 18.53 -0.26 13.58
N LYS A 163 18.32 -1.52 13.19
CA LYS A 163 18.26 -1.93 11.78
C LYS A 163 16.82 -2.12 11.31
N ILE A 164 16.53 -1.62 10.11
CA ILE A 164 15.22 -1.75 9.46
C ILE A 164 15.31 -2.85 8.39
N TYR A 165 14.36 -3.77 8.42
CA TYR A 165 14.22 -4.86 7.47
C TYR A 165 12.86 -4.77 6.76
N THR A 166 12.80 -5.24 5.52
CA THR A 166 11.55 -5.48 4.79
C THR A 166 11.70 -6.72 3.91
N PRO A 167 10.61 -7.44 3.60
CA PRO A 167 10.68 -8.55 2.65
C PRO A 167 11.22 -8.11 1.28
N LYS A 168 12.12 -8.92 0.70
CA LYS A 168 12.57 -8.77 -0.70
C LYS A 168 11.40 -8.95 -1.65
N LEU A 169 11.38 -8.22 -2.76
CA LEU A 169 10.33 -8.36 -3.78
C LEU A 169 10.16 -9.81 -4.25
N SER A 170 11.23 -10.60 -4.34
CA SER A 170 11.19 -12.01 -4.71
C SER A 170 10.32 -12.89 -3.79
N CYS A 171 9.94 -12.42 -2.60
CA CYS A 171 9.01 -13.12 -1.72
C CYS A 171 7.56 -13.07 -2.21
N GLY A 172 7.22 -12.24 -3.20
CA GLY A 172 5.86 -12.14 -3.74
C GLY A 172 5.02 -11.06 -3.04
N LEU A 173 5.37 -9.79 -3.26
CA LEU A 173 4.65 -8.63 -2.74
C LEU A 173 4.64 -7.46 -3.73
N LEU A 174 3.71 -6.53 -3.54
CA LEU A 174 3.63 -5.31 -4.31
C LEU A 174 4.74 -4.33 -3.88
N ASN A 175 5.48 -3.76 -4.83
CA ASN A 175 6.46 -2.71 -4.53
C ASN A 175 5.75 -1.36 -4.25
N GLY A 176 5.26 -1.17 -3.03
CA GLY A 176 4.49 0.02 -2.63
C GLY A 176 5.24 1.34 -2.82
N ILE A 177 4.52 2.42 -3.11
CA ILE A 177 5.11 3.76 -3.27
C ILE A 177 5.79 4.24 -1.97
N VAL A 178 5.13 4.04 -0.83
CA VAL A 178 5.71 4.43 0.48
C VAL A 178 6.84 3.48 0.89
N ARG A 179 6.78 2.20 0.49
CA ARG A 179 7.92 1.27 0.65
C ARG A 179 9.16 1.78 -0.08
N GLN A 180 9.00 2.19 -1.34
CA GLN A 180 10.09 2.79 -2.13
C GLN A 180 10.63 4.07 -1.48
N TYR A 181 9.73 4.95 -1.01
CA TYR A 181 10.15 6.15 -0.26
C TYR A 181 11.05 5.80 0.93
N ILE A 182 10.71 4.79 1.74
CA ILE A 182 11.51 4.41 2.90
C ILE A 182 12.86 3.85 2.47
N ILE A 183 12.88 2.91 1.51
CA ILE A 183 14.13 2.32 1.01
C ILE A 183 15.08 3.39 0.46
N SER A 184 14.56 4.42 -0.21
CA SER A 184 15.38 5.50 -0.76
C SER A 184 15.88 6.51 0.28
N ASN A 185 15.31 6.54 1.49
CA ASN A 185 15.62 7.57 2.49
C ASN A 185 16.24 7.03 3.78
N TYR A 186 16.32 5.70 3.94
CA TYR A 186 16.80 5.03 5.16
C TYR A 186 17.64 3.81 4.79
N ASP A 187 18.54 3.41 5.69
CA ASP A 187 19.29 2.17 5.55
C ASP A 187 18.35 0.97 5.85
N VAL A 188 17.85 0.35 4.78
CA VAL A 188 16.89 -0.76 4.84
C VAL A 188 17.51 -2.01 4.25
N ILE A 189 17.44 -3.10 5.01
CA ILE A 189 17.87 -4.43 4.56
C ILE A 189 16.67 -5.17 3.98
N GLU A 190 16.63 -5.31 2.66
CA GLU A 190 15.70 -6.21 1.99
C GLU A 190 16.17 -7.65 2.21
N SER A 191 15.37 -8.47 2.93
CA SER A 191 15.72 -9.86 3.29
C SER A 191 14.54 -10.82 3.14
N GLU A 192 14.82 -12.12 3.19
CA GLU A 192 13.79 -13.13 3.41
C GLU A 192 13.52 -13.17 4.92
N ILE A 193 12.28 -12.93 5.31
CA ILE A 193 11.87 -12.82 6.71
C ILE A 193 10.89 -13.95 7.00
N ASP A 194 11.07 -14.68 8.09
CA ASP A 194 10.13 -15.70 8.56
C ASP A 194 9.40 -15.24 9.84
N LEU A 195 8.53 -16.10 10.37
CA LEU A 195 7.79 -15.83 11.60
C LEU A 195 8.69 -15.77 12.84
N GLU A 196 9.79 -16.54 12.87
CA GLU A 196 10.72 -16.52 13.99
C GLU A 196 11.42 -15.18 14.10
N PHE A 197 11.90 -14.65 12.97
CA PHE A 197 12.47 -13.31 12.88
C PHE A 197 11.45 -12.24 13.32
N LEU A 198 10.21 -12.34 12.85
CA LEU A 198 9.13 -11.42 13.25
C LEU A 198 8.85 -11.48 14.78
N ASN A 199 8.95 -12.67 15.37
CA ASN A 199 8.86 -12.89 16.81
C ASN A 199 10.05 -12.35 17.61
N ASN A 200 11.15 -11.99 16.98
CA ASN A 200 12.28 -11.29 17.61
C ASN A 200 12.28 -9.76 17.37
N ALA A 201 11.32 -9.25 16.59
CA ALA A 201 11.22 -7.81 16.30
C ALA A 201 10.97 -6.95 17.55
N ASP A 202 11.65 -5.80 17.61
CA ASP A 202 11.44 -4.74 18.61
C ASP A 202 10.28 -3.81 18.22
N GLU A 203 10.17 -3.50 16.93
CA GLU A 203 9.06 -2.76 16.32
C GLU A 203 8.63 -3.42 15.00
N ILE A 204 7.35 -3.25 14.67
CA ILE A 204 6.84 -3.46 13.32
C ILE A 204 6.09 -2.19 12.93
N PHE A 205 6.14 -1.85 11.65
CA PHE A 205 5.24 -0.87 11.08
C PHE A 205 4.79 -1.27 9.68
N LEU A 206 3.60 -0.80 9.33
CA LEU A 206 3.01 -1.03 8.02
C LEU A 206 3.04 0.24 7.19
N THR A 207 3.03 0.07 5.86
CA THR A 207 3.06 1.22 4.96
C THR A 207 2.11 1.08 3.79
N ASN A 208 1.39 2.15 3.46
CA ASN A 208 0.72 2.31 2.17
C ASN A 208 0.54 3.79 1.83
N SER A 209 0.10 4.10 0.61
CA SER A 209 -0.06 5.48 0.14
C SER A 209 -1.14 6.29 0.86
N LEU A 210 -1.98 5.69 1.71
CA LEU A 210 -3.04 6.42 2.44
C LEU A 210 -2.61 6.80 3.84
N PHE A 211 -2.23 5.83 4.67
CA PHE A 211 -1.82 6.12 6.04
C PHE A 211 -0.32 6.42 6.16
N GLY A 212 0.46 6.32 5.07
CA GLY A 212 1.90 6.52 5.11
C GLY A 212 2.55 5.43 5.93
N ILE A 213 2.91 5.73 7.18
CA ILE A 213 3.55 4.82 8.13
C ILE A 213 2.62 4.60 9.32
N MET A 214 2.20 3.36 9.53
CA MET A 214 1.33 2.96 10.63
C MET A 214 2.12 2.12 11.63
N PRO A 215 2.36 2.60 12.86
CA PRO A 215 2.94 1.79 13.92
C PRO A 215 2.09 0.55 14.20
N VAL A 216 2.73 -0.55 14.58
CA VAL A 216 2.05 -1.77 15.00
C VAL A 216 2.19 -1.92 16.50
N ASN A 217 1.06 -2.17 17.16
CA ASN A 217 1.02 -2.42 18.59
C ASN A 217 1.28 -3.89 18.92
N ASN A 218 0.66 -4.81 18.19
CA ASN A 218 0.84 -6.24 18.42
C ASN A 218 0.70 -7.06 17.14
N LEU A 219 1.30 -8.25 17.17
CA LEU A 219 1.04 -9.36 16.27
C LEU A 219 0.48 -10.51 17.11
N GLU A 220 -0.81 -10.76 16.96
CA GLU A 220 -1.57 -11.71 17.75
C GLU A 220 -1.38 -11.45 19.25
N LYS A 221 -0.70 -12.35 19.97
CA LYS A 221 -0.44 -12.21 21.40
C LYS A 221 0.83 -11.42 21.72
N LYS A 222 1.72 -11.21 20.73
CA LYS A 222 2.99 -10.52 20.93
C LYS A 222 2.79 -9.01 20.83
N VAL A 223 2.99 -8.30 21.94
CA VAL A 223 3.02 -6.83 21.98
C VAL A 223 4.45 -6.35 21.69
N PHE A 224 4.60 -5.35 20.82
CA PHE A 224 5.90 -4.76 20.51
C PHE A 224 6.30 -3.72 21.54
N LYS A 225 7.60 -3.62 21.81
CA LYS A 225 8.13 -2.82 22.93
C LYS A 225 8.35 -1.36 22.55
N SER A 226 8.47 -1.07 21.27
CA SER A 226 8.80 0.27 20.78
C SER A 226 8.03 0.63 19.51
N GLN A 227 7.90 1.94 19.29
CA GLN A 227 7.34 2.56 18.10
C GLN A 227 8.14 3.83 17.75
N LYS A 228 9.41 3.90 18.17
CA LYS A 228 10.27 5.07 18.04
C LYS A 228 10.62 5.30 16.58
N ILE A 229 11.21 4.30 15.91
CA ILE A 229 11.64 4.43 14.52
C ILE A 229 10.44 4.67 13.61
N SER A 230 9.35 3.93 13.81
CA SER A 230 8.12 4.14 13.02
C SER A 230 7.53 5.55 13.16
N LYS A 231 7.52 6.14 14.37
CA LYS A 231 7.06 7.52 14.60
C LYS A 231 8.02 8.57 14.01
N GLU A 232 9.32 8.35 14.10
CA GLU A 232 10.33 9.23 13.48
C GLU A 232 10.17 9.27 11.96
N ILE A 233 10.00 8.11 11.31
CA ILE A 233 9.75 8.00 9.87
C ILE A 233 8.42 8.67 9.51
N LEU A 234 7.34 8.42 10.27
CA LEU A 234 6.05 9.06 10.04
C LEU A 234 6.16 10.59 10.06
N ASN A 235 6.83 11.16 11.05
CA ASN A 235 7.01 12.60 11.18
C ASN A 235 7.84 13.20 10.04
N LYS A 236 8.86 12.49 9.54
CA LYS A 236 9.59 12.93 8.35
C LYS A 236 8.73 12.81 7.08
N TYR A 237 8.06 11.69 6.87
CA TYR A 237 7.17 11.46 5.73
C TYR A 237 6.09 12.54 5.60
N ARG A 238 5.41 12.90 6.71
CA ARG A 238 4.41 13.97 6.74
C ARG A 238 5.00 15.32 6.33
N ARG A 239 6.13 15.71 6.92
CA ARG A 239 6.83 16.95 6.56
C ARG A 239 7.23 16.99 5.08
N ASP A 240 7.67 15.87 4.54
CA ASP A 240 8.17 15.81 3.16
C ASP A 240 7.03 15.97 2.15
N TYR A 241 5.83 15.42 2.43
CA TYR A 241 4.67 15.63 1.56
C TYR A 241 3.91 16.95 1.83
N GLU A 242 4.03 17.52 3.02
CA GLU A 242 3.45 18.84 3.29
C GLU A 242 4.23 19.97 2.61
N LYS A 243 5.55 19.82 2.48
CA LYS A 243 6.45 20.84 1.92
C LYS A 243 6.55 20.82 0.39
N ASN A 244 6.36 19.67 -0.26
CA ASN A 244 6.69 19.52 -1.68
C ASN A 244 5.45 19.50 -2.59
N SER A 245 5.38 20.46 -3.51
CA SER A 245 4.35 20.56 -4.56
C SER A 245 4.66 19.71 -5.80
N CYS A 246 5.84 19.09 -5.89
CA CYS A 246 6.27 18.22 -6.98
C CYS A 246 7.17 17.10 -6.44
N TYR A 247 6.71 15.86 -6.51
CA TYR A 247 7.44 14.69 -6.03
C TYR A 247 8.17 14.03 -7.19
N ARG A 248 9.48 14.16 -7.22
CA ARG A 248 10.35 13.20 -7.88
C ARG A 248 11.19 12.53 -6.80
N PHE A 249 11.30 11.21 -6.90
CA PHE A 249 12.34 10.47 -6.19
C PHE A 249 13.70 10.88 -6.72
#